data_AF-A0A933G6H0-F1
#
_entry.id   AF-A0A933G6H0-F1
#
_cell.length_a   1.000
_cell.length_b   1.000
_cell.length_c   1.000
_cell.angle_alpha   90.00
_cell.angle_beta   90.00
_cell.angle_gamma   90.00
#
_symmetry.space_group_name_H-M   'P 1'
#
loop_
_entity.id
_entity.type
_entity.pdbx_description
1 polymer ?
#
loop_
_entity_poly.entity_id
_entity_poly.type
_entity_poly.pdbx_seq_one_letter_code
_entity_poly.pdbx_strand_id
1 'polypeptide(L)' 'MTYTGRVDKGVVVFDGPVRPPDRVTVRVEELPAAGTNVGEALDRLAGQAKGLPADLAQRHDYYRRERSP' A
#
# COMPACT_ATOMS: atom_id res chain seq x y z
N MET A 1 18.30 -5.94 -22.33
CA MET A 1 18.62 -5.98 -20.88
C MET A 1 17.75 -4.94 -20.22
N THR A 2 17.07 -5.27 -19.13
CA THR A 2 16.06 -4.41 -18.50
C THR A 2 16.54 -4.04 -17.10
N TYR A 3 16.43 -2.77 -16.75
CA TYR A 3 16.75 -2.26 -15.42
C TYR A 3 15.45 -1.78 -14.76
N THR A 4 15.21 -2.22 -13.55
CA THR A 4 14.09 -1.74 -12.72
C THR A 4 14.61 -0.77 -11.68
N GLY A 5 13.77 0.18 -11.30
CA GLY A 5 14.12 1.21 -10.35
C GLY A 5 12.95 2.10 -10.01
N ARG A 6 13.21 3.12 -9.21
CA ARG A 6 12.22 4.12 -8.80
C ARG A 6 12.69 5.51 -9.18
N VAL A 7 11.74 6.39 -9.49
CA VAL A 7 12.04 7.80 -9.70
C VAL A 7 11.97 8.51 -8.34
N ASP A 8 13.09 9.10 -7.89
CA ASP A 8 13.15 9.98 -6.73
C ASP A 8 13.61 11.37 -7.18
N LYS A 9 12.75 12.38 -6.99
CA LYS A 9 13.02 13.78 -7.36
C LYS A 9 13.52 13.98 -8.81
N GLY A 10 12.98 13.20 -9.74
CA GLY A 10 13.35 13.26 -11.16
C GLY A 10 14.63 12.49 -11.51
N VAL A 11 15.23 11.77 -10.56
CA VAL A 11 16.37 10.87 -10.77
C VAL A 11 15.90 9.42 -10.75
N VAL A 12 16.28 8.64 -11.75
CA VAL A 12 16.03 7.19 -11.76
C VAL A 12 17.07 6.51 -10.87
N VAL A 13 16.60 5.86 -9.80
CA VAL A 13 17.40 5.07 -8.87
C VAL A 13 17.16 3.59 -9.19
N PHE A 14 18.19 2.90 -9.69
CA PHE A 14 18.08 1.48 -10.03
C PHE A 14 18.06 0.58 -8.80
N ASP A 15 17.24 -0.46 -8.85
CA ASP A 15 17.22 -1.52 -7.85
C ASP A 15 18.34 -2.54 -8.16
N GLY A 16 19.14 -2.89 -7.16
CA GLY A 16 20.17 -3.93 -7.26
C GLY A 16 21.58 -3.44 -7.67
N PRO A 17 22.54 -4.37 -7.84
CA PRO A 17 23.96 -4.03 -8.02
C PRO A 17 24.34 -3.72 -9.47
N VAL A 18 23.50 -4.09 -10.44
CA VAL A 18 23.82 -3.96 -11.87
C VAL A 18 23.55 -2.54 -12.33
N ARG A 19 24.56 -1.89 -12.91
CA ARG A 19 24.46 -0.52 -13.42
C ARG A 19 24.61 -0.52 -14.95
N PRO A 20 23.84 0.33 -15.66
CA PRO A 20 24.09 0.57 -17.07
C PRO A 20 25.51 1.16 -17.26
N PRO A 21 26.14 0.93 -18.42
CA PRO A 21 27.38 1.61 -18.77
C PRO A 21 27.19 3.13 -18.85
N ASP A 22 28.26 3.89 -18.59
CA ASP A 22 28.23 5.34 -18.70
C ASP A 22 27.90 5.81 -20.12
N ARG A 23 27.20 6.95 -20.22
CA ARG A 23 26.85 7.63 -21.48
C ARG A 23 25.98 6.83 -22.44
N VAL A 24 25.17 5.90 -21.92
CA VAL A 24 24.18 5.16 -22.70
C VAL A 24 22.86 5.94 -22.78
N THR A 25 22.26 6.01 -23.97
CA THR A 25 20.89 6.50 -24.16
C THR A 25 19.89 5.45 -23.68
N VAL A 26 18.98 5.84 -22.79
CA VAL A 26 17.95 4.94 -22.23
C VAL A 26 16.54 5.40 -22.62
N ARG A 27 15.61 4.45 -22.69
CA ARG A 27 14.16 4.71 -22.75
C ARG A 27 13.56 4.40 -21.38
N VAL A 28 12.79 5.32 -20.85
CA VAL A 28 12.04 5.12 -19.61
C VAL A 28 10.64 4.61 -19.96
N GLU A 29 10.23 3.53 -19.33
CA GLU A 29 8.88 2.98 -19.42
C GLU A 29 8.28 2.99 -18.02
N GLU A 30 7.13 3.65 -17.86
CA GLU A 30 6.39 3.62 -16.60
C GLU A 30 5.76 2.24 -16.44
N LEU A 31 6.16 1.54 -15.39
CA LEU A 31 5.45 0.34 -14.98
C LEU A 31 4.16 0.74 -14.27
N PRO A 32 3.05 0.00 -14.48
CA PRO A 32 1.84 0.25 -13.72
C PRO A 32 2.20 0.23 -12.25
N ALA A 33 1.81 1.29 -11.53
CA ALA A 33 1.94 1.30 -10.09
C ALA A 33 1.30 0.01 -9.59
N ALA A 34 2.03 -0.76 -8.75
CA ALA A 34 1.39 -1.77 -7.94
C ALA A 34 0.41 -1.01 -7.04
N GLY A 35 -0.81 -0.81 -7.54
CA GLY A 35 -1.85 -0.12 -6.82
C GLY A 35 -1.99 -0.86 -5.52
N THR A 36 -1.90 -0.15 -4.39
CA THR A 36 -2.25 -0.73 -3.10
C THR A 36 -3.64 -1.30 -3.28
N ASN A 37 -3.74 -2.63 -3.29
CA ASN A 37 -5.04 -3.23 -3.49
C ASN A 37 -5.92 -2.81 -2.31
N VAL A 38 -7.23 -2.66 -2.54
CA VAL A 38 -8.14 -2.17 -1.50
C VAL A 38 -8.02 -3.03 -0.23
N GLY A 39 -7.73 -4.32 -0.38
CA GLY A 39 -7.42 -5.23 0.73
C GLY A 39 -6.24 -4.77 1.59
N GLU A 40 -5.07 -4.50 1.00
CA GLU A 40 -3.87 -3.99 1.70
C GLU A 40 -4.11 -2.63 2.36
N ALA A 41 -4.96 -1.79 1.76
CA ALA A 41 -5.36 -0.53 2.38
C ALA A 41 -6.27 -0.75 3.60
N LEU A 42 -7.20 -1.71 3.53
CA LEU A 42 -8.11 -2.05 4.62
C LEU A 42 -7.42 -2.85 5.74
N ASP A 43 -6.43 -3.69 5.43
CA ASP A 43 -5.65 -4.44 6.40
C ASP A 43 -4.92 -3.52 7.39
N ARG A 44 -4.46 -2.35 6.93
CA ARG A 44 -3.88 -1.33 7.82
C ARG A 44 -4.87 -0.83 8.88
N LEU A 45 -6.17 -0.92 8.61
CA LEU A 45 -7.25 -0.50 9.51
C LEU A 45 -7.77 -1.65 10.38
N ALA A 46 -7.41 -2.90 10.06
CA ALA A 46 -7.85 -4.07 10.82
C ALA A 46 -7.36 -3.98 12.28
N GLY A 47 -8.27 -4.14 13.23
CA GLY A 47 -7.95 -4.18 14.66
C GLY A 47 -7.56 -2.83 15.29
N GLN A 48 -7.69 -1.71 14.60
CA GLN A 48 -7.36 -0.39 15.16
C GLN A 48 -8.37 0.13 16.19
N ALA A 49 -9.60 -0.41 16.21
CA ALA A 49 -10.63 0.04 17.11
C ALA A 49 -10.35 -0.40 18.55
N LYS A 50 -10.18 0.57 19.46
CA LYS A 50 -9.91 0.35 20.88
C LYS A 50 -11.18 0.52 21.71
N GLY A 51 -11.29 -0.21 22.81
CA GLY A 51 -12.41 -0.09 23.75
C GLY A 51 -13.73 -0.73 23.26
N LEU A 52 -13.67 -1.56 22.23
CA LEU A 52 -14.82 -2.33 21.76
C LEU A 52 -15.05 -3.55 22.66
N PRO A 53 -16.31 -3.87 22.99
CA PRO A 53 -16.65 -5.13 23.64
C PRO A 53 -16.17 -6.34 22.82
N ALA A 54 -15.63 -7.36 23.50
CA ALA A 54 -15.13 -8.57 22.85
C ALA A 54 -16.22 -9.33 22.08
N ASP A 55 -17.49 -9.16 22.48
CA ASP A 55 -18.67 -9.76 21.85
C ASP A 55 -19.35 -8.85 20.82
N LEU A 56 -18.76 -7.68 20.49
CA LEU A 56 -19.37 -6.70 19.58
C LEU A 56 -19.71 -7.31 18.22
N ALA A 57 -18.83 -8.14 17.66
CA ALA A 57 -19.07 -8.79 16.37
C ALA A 57 -20.30 -9.74 16.42
N GLN A 58 -20.49 -10.43 17.54
CA GLN A 58 -21.57 -11.40 17.72
C GLN A 58 -22.89 -10.71 18.12
N ARG A 59 -22.83 -9.60 18.85
CA ARG A 59 -23.98 -8.89 19.41
C ARG A 59 -24.13 -7.48 18.83
N HIS A 60 -23.68 -7.28 17.60
CA HIS A 60 -23.66 -5.96 16.95
C HIS A 60 -25.04 -5.26 16.97
N ASP A 61 -26.13 -6.02 16.80
CA ASP A 61 -27.50 -5.48 16.84
C ASP A 61 -27.96 -5.05 18.25
N TYR A 62 -27.39 -5.63 19.30
CA TYR A 62 -27.66 -5.22 20.68
C TYR A 62 -27.06 -3.83 20.92
N TYR A 63 -25.79 -3.65 20.55
CA TYR A 63 -25.06 -2.38 20.72
C TYR A 63 -25.54 -1.28 19.76
N ARG A 64 -26.14 -1.63 18.61
CA ARG A 64 -26.80 -0.64 17.72
C ARG A 64 -28.08 -0.07 18.31
N ARG A 65 -28.82 -0.85 19.10
CA ARG A 65 -30.10 -0.44 19.70
C ARG A 65 -29.91 0.47 20.91
N GLU A 66 -28.87 0.26 21.71
CA GLU A 66 -28.52 1.13 22.86
C GLU A 66 -27.99 2.51 22.46
N ARG A 67 -27.73 2.75 21.16
CA ARG A 67 -27.15 4.02 20.65
C ARG A 67 -28.18 4.98 20.04
N SER A 68 -29.48 4.72 20.17
CA SER A 68 -30.52 5.70 19.83
C SER A 68 -30.85 6.58 21.05
N PRO A 69 -30.86 7.92 20.93
CA PRO A 69 -31.43 8.81 21.94
C PRO A 69 -32.94 8.63 22.09
#